data_AF-A0ABD2N077-F1
#
_entry.id   AF-A0ABD2N077-F1
#
_cell.length_a   1.000
_cell.length_b   1.000
_cell.length_c   1.000
_cell.angle_alpha   90.00
_cell.angle_beta   90.00
_cell.angle_gamma   90.00
#
_symmetry.space_group_name_H-M   'P 1'
#
loop_
_entity.id
_entity.type
_entity.pdbx_description
1 polymer ?
#
loop_
_entity_poly.entity_id
_entity_poly.type
_entity_poly.pdbx_seq_one_letter_code
_entity_poly.pdbx_strand_id
1 'polypeptide(L)'
;MSINGENPKDEIEKIEDKMSKIAQLFILPFYITNFIGIALARSLHYQFYCWYFYSILYLVFCTPFKKSVMFLLLGVIEYCWNVYPSTEFSSALLHACHVIIIYGVYRNMSS
;
A
#
# COMPACT_ATOMS: atom_id res chain seq x y z
N MET A 1 38.12 -31.68 10.56
CA MET A 1 36.70 -31.38 10.84
C MET A 1 36.64 -29.91 11.18
N SER A 2 36.55 -29.04 10.17
CA SER A 2 36.54 -27.58 10.39
C SER A 2 35.15 -27.20 10.85
N ILE A 3 35.04 -26.75 12.10
CA ILE A 3 33.84 -26.06 12.57
C ILE A 3 33.84 -24.73 11.82
N ASN A 4 33.05 -24.64 10.75
CA ASN A 4 32.72 -23.37 10.10
C ASN A 4 31.93 -22.55 11.12
N GLY A 5 32.63 -21.72 11.90
CA GLY A 5 31.98 -20.70 12.69
C GLY A 5 31.46 -19.63 11.75
N GLU A 6 30.15 -19.67 11.43
CA GLU A 6 29.43 -18.45 11.06
C GLU A 6 29.72 -17.40 12.14
N ASN A 7 30.05 -16.19 11.72
CA ASN A 7 30.43 -15.15 12.66
C ASN A 7 29.13 -14.61 13.31
N PRO A 8 29.11 -14.35 14.63
CA PRO A 8 27.89 -13.92 15.31
C PRO A 8 27.22 -12.70 14.69
N LYS A 9 27.97 -11.86 13.96
CA LYS A 9 27.46 -10.66 13.29
C LYS A 9 26.64 -10.97 12.04
N ASP A 10 27.03 -11.95 11.24
CA ASP A 10 26.28 -12.38 10.05
C ASP A 10 24.98 -13.11 10.39
N GLU A 11 24.93 -13.83 11.52
CA GLU A 11 23.67 -14.39 12.01
C GLU A 11 22.69 -13.29 12.45
N ILE A 12 23.16 -12.26 13.17
CA ILE A 12 22.31 -11.15 13.61
C ILE A 12 21.78 -10.36 12.40
N GLU A 13 22.62 -10.08 11.40
CA GLU A 13 22.21 -9.40 10.18
C GLU A 13 21.15 -10.20 9.40
N LYS A 14 21.32 -11.52 9.29
CA LYS A 14 20.29 -12.40 8.69
C LYS A 14 18.98 -12.39 9.47
N ILE A 15 19.03 -12.36 10.80
CA ILE A 15 17.83 -12.31 11.65
C ILE A 15 17.12 -10.96 11.46
N GLU A 16 17.85 -9.85 11.41
CA GLU A 16 17.31 -8.52 11.20
C GLU A 16 16.64 -8.38 9.83
N ASP A 17 17.29 -8.85 8.76
CA ASP A 17 16.71 -8.90 7.40
C ASP A 17 15.42 -9.76 7.38
N LYS A 18 15.45 -10.93 8.02
CA LYS A 18 14.29 -11.83 8.09
C LYS A 18 13.13 -11.20 8.85
N MET A 19 13.39 -10.53 9.98
CA MET A 19 12.38 -9.80 10.75
C MET A 19 11.78 -8.65 9.94
N SER A 20 12.63 -7.88 9.24
CA SER A 20 12.17 -6.76 8.40
C SER A 20 11.27 -7.25 7.25
N LYS A 21 11.63 -8.36 6.60
CA LYS A 21 10.79 -9.00 5.57
C LYS A 21 9.45 -9.49 6.12
N ILE A 22 9.45 -10.12 7.29
CA ILE A 22 8.20 -10.57 7.94
C ILE A 22 7.32 -9.37 8.28
N ALA A 23 7.90 -8.30 8.85
CA ALA A 23 7.16 -7.10 9.18
C ALA A 23 6.50 -6.49 7.93
N GLN A 24 7.24 -6.37 6.82
CA GLN A 24 6.69 -5.90 5.55
C GLN A 24 5.57 -6.81 5.04
N LEU A 25 5.72 -8.13 5.14
CA LEU A 25 4.70 -9.10 4.72
C LEU A 25 3.40 -8.99 5.54
N PHE A 26 3.47 -8.56 6.79
CA PHE A 26 2.29 -8.34 7.65
C PHE A 26 1.67 -6.95 7.47
N ILE A 27 2.50 -5.91 7.43
CA ILE A 27 2.07 -4.50 7.38
C ILE A 27 1.28 -4.22 6.10
N LEU A 28 1.76 -4.72 4.96
CA LEU A 28 1.20 -4.44 3.64
C LEU A 28 -0.26 -4.95 3.50
N PRO A 29 -0.58 -6.22 3.80
CA PRO A 29 -1.97 -6.71 3.77
C PRO A 29 -2.84 -6.12 4.88
N PHE A 30 -2.28 -5.78 6.05
CA PHE A 30 -3.03 -5.11 7.11
C PHE A 30 -3.57 -3.75 6.65
N TYR A 31 -2.72 -2.92 6.00
CA TYR A 31 -3.17 -1.66 5.43
C TYR A 31 -4.14 -1.84 4.26
N ILE A 32 -3.94 -2.85 3.39
CA ILE A 32 -4.87 -3.15 2.28
C ILE A 32 -6.26 -3.52 2.80
N THR A 33 -6.35 -4.38 3.80
CA THR A 33 -7.64 -4.85 4.31
C THR A 33 -8.40 -3.74 5.05
N ASN A 34 -7.70 -2.93 5.85
CA ASN A 34 -8.27 -1.73 6.49
C ASN A 34 -8.84 -0.76 5.44
N PHE A 35 -8.05 -0.54 4.39
CA PHE A 35 -8.45 0.29 3.25
C PHE A 35 -9.70 -0.21 2.51
N ILE A 36 -9.76 -1.50 2.20
CA ILE A 36 -10.96 -2.11 1.57
C ILE A 36 -12.17 -1.95 2.50
N GLY A 37 -11.99 -2.13 3.81
CA GLY A 37 -13.03 -1.91 4.81
C GLY A 37 -13.57 -0.48 4.80
N ILE A 38 -12.70 0.53 4.76
CA ILE A 38 -13.09 1.94 4.69
C ILE A 38 -13.80 2.26 3.36
N ALA A 39 -13.31 1.70 2.25
CA ALA A 39 -13.93 1.89 0.92
C ALA A 39 -15.35 1.31 0.84
N LEU A 40 -15.58 0.16 1.48
CA LEU A 40 -16.90 -0.50 1.51
C LEU A 40 -17.84 0.11 2.56
N ALA A 41 -17.32 0.68 3.65
CA ALA A 41 -18.12 1.16 4.78
C ALA A 41 -18.73 2.57 4.58
N ARG A 42 -18.68 3.15 3.36
CA ARG A 42 -19.28 4.43 2.94
C ARG A 42 -19.69 5.35 4.11
N SER A 43 -18.73 5.78 4.91
CA SER A 43 -18.97 6.66 6.05
C SER A 43 -18.17 7.93 5.83
N LEU A 44 -18.92 9.00 5.48
CA LEU A 44 -18.44 10.32 5.10
C LEU A 44 -17.91 11.11 6.31
N HIS A 45 -16.99 10.55 7.08
CA HIS A 45 -16.37 11.24 8.20
C HIS A 45 -14.92 11.57 7.88
N TYR A 46 -14.58 12.86 7.87
CA TYR A 46 -13.22 13.37 7.62
C TYR A 46 -12.16 12.71 8.50
N GLN A 47 -12.54 12.25 9.69
CA GLN A 47 -11.67 11.51 10.61
C GLN A 47 -11.16 10.18 10.03
N PHE A 48 -11.99 9.45 9.28
CA PHE A 48 -11.58 8.22 8.58
C PHE A 48 -10.81 8.53 7.28
N TYR A 49 -11.04 9.71 6.69
CA TYR A 49 -10.35 10.12 5.47
C TYR A 49 -8.85 10.34 5.66
N CYS A 50 -8.44 10.97 6.78
CA CYS A 50 -7.01 11.18 7.05
C CYS A 50 -6.22 9.87 7.13
N TRP A 51 -6.83 8.81 7.66
CA TRP A 51 -6.26 7.45 7.72
C TRP A 51 -6.20 6.77 6.36
N TYR A 52 -7.24 6.97 5.55
CA TYR A 52 -7.32 6.47 4.17
C TYR A 52 -6.22 7.07 3.28
N PHE A 53 -6.03 8.39 3.35
CA PHE A 53 -5.01 9.08 2.57
C PHE A 53 -3.60 8.59 2.90
N TYR A 54 -3.29 8.45 4.19
CA TYR A 54 -1.98 7.97 4.64
C TYR A 54 -1.68 6.53 4.16
N SER A 55 -2.68 5.65 4.21
CA SER A 55 -2.56 4.26 3.75
C SER A 55 -2.32 4.19 2.23
N ILE A 56 -3.02 4.99 1.44
CA ILE A 56 -2.81 5.08 -0.01
C ILE A 56 -1.44 5.63 -0.36
N LEU A 57 -0.98 6.71 0.30
CA LEU A 57 0.36 7.23 0.04
C LEU A 57 1.39 6.13 0.25
N TYR A 58 1.31 5.43 1.38
CA TYR A 58 2.24 4.34 1.68
C TYR A 58 2.23 3.25 0.60
N LEU A 59 1.05 2.79 0.18
CA LEU A 59 0.94 1.78 -0.89
C LEU A 59 1.49 2.26 -2.23
N VAL A 60 1.15 3.50 -2.63
CA VAL A 60 1.60 4.10 -3.88
C VAL A 60 3.13 4.23 -3.89
N PHE A 61 3.75 4.59 -2.77
CA PHE A 61 5.20 4.66 -2.64
C PHE A 61 5.89 3.29 -2.62
N CYS A 62 5.21 2.23 -2.17
CA CYS A 62 5.69 0.85 -2.26
C CYS A 62 5.65 0.28 -3.70
N THR A 63 4.97 0.93 -4.63
CA THR A 63 4.93 0.51 -6.04
C THR A 63 6.13 1.02 -6.84
N PRO A 64 6.66 0.25 -7.80
CA PRO A 64 7.76 0.67 -8.70
C PRO A 64 7.31 1.68 -9.77
N PHE A 65 6.21 2.40 -9.56
CA PHE A 65 5.67 3.35 -10.53
C PHE A 65 6.51 4.64 -10.57
N LYS A 66 6.52 5.29 -11.74
CA LYS A 66 7.13 6.63 -11.87
C LYS A 66 6.41 7.61 -10.95
N LYS A 67 7.15 8.55 -10.34
CA LYS A 67 6.59 9.59 -9.45
C LYS A 67 5.39 10.33 -10.06
N SER A 68 5.41 10.57 -11.38
CA SER A 68 4.28 11.18 -12.10
C SER A 68 2.98 10.38 -12.00
N VAL A 69 3.05 9.05 -12.08
CA VAL A 69 1.88 8.16 -11.96
C VAL A 69 1.38 8.11 -10.52
N MET A 70 2.29 8.16 -9.54
CA MET A 70 1.96 8.25 -8.13
C MET A 70 1.14 9.51 -7.81
N PHE A 71 1.61 10.68 -8.24
CA PHE A 71 0.89 11.94 -8.05
C PHE A 71 -0.43 11.98 -8.82
N LEU A 72 -0.48 11.39 -10.01
CA LEU A 72 -1.72 11.28 -10.77
C LEU A 72 -2.77 10.42 -10.04
N LEU A 73 -2.37 9.28 -9.47
CA LEU A 73 -3.25 8.43 -8.65
C LEU A 73 -3.77 9.18 -7.43
N LEU A 74 -2.91 9.90 -6.70
CA LEU A 74 -3.29 10.73 -5.57
C LEU A 74 -4.29 11.83 -5.96
N GLY A 75 -4.02 12.55 -7.05
CA GLY A 75 -4.88 13.61 -7.55
C GLY A 75 -6.24 13.10 -8.05
N VAL A 76 -6.29 11.93 -8.67
CA VAL A 76 -7.55 11.29 -9.10
C VAL A 76 -8.38 10.87 -7.89
N ILE A 77 -7.76 10.31 -6.85
CA ILE A 77 -8.46 9.94 -5.60
C ILE A 77 -9.01 11.18 -4.90
N GLU A 78 -8.23 12.26 -4.82
CA GLU A 78 -8.67 13.52 -4.23
C GLU A 78 -9.79 14.19 -5.05
N TYR A 79 -9.72 14.12 -6.38
CA TYR A 79 -10.78 14.59 -7.27
C TYR A 79 -12.07 13.78 -7.09
N CYS A 80 -11.98 12.45 -7.02
CA CYS A 80 -13.13 11.58 -6.75
C CYS A 80 -13.81 11.93 -5.41
N TRP A 81 -13.03 12.43 -4.43
CA TRP A 81 -13.56 12.88 -3.15
C TRP A 81 -14.14 14.30 -3.17
N ASN A 82 -13.61 15.17 -4.02
CA ASN A 82 -14.10 16.54 -4.14
C ASN A 82 -15.40 16.65 -4.98
N VAL A 83 -15.74 15.60 -5.73
CA VAL A 83 -17.01 15.51 -6.48
C VAL A 83 -18.12 14.95 -5.58
N TYR A 84 -18.96 15.86 -5.07
CA TYR A 84 -20.25 15.52 -4.46
C TYR A 84 -21.40 16.02 -5.36
N PRO A 85 -22.36 15.20 -5.81
CA PRO A 85 -22.64 13.80 -5.45
C PRO A 85 -21.86 12.76 -6.29
N SER A 86 -21.60 11.58 -5.70
CA SER A 86 -20.86 10.49 -6.34
C SER A 86 -21.65 9.87 -7.52
N THR A 87 -21.23 10.13 -8.74
CA THR A 87 -21.69 9.39 -9.92
C THR A 87 -21.01 8.01 -9.97
N GLU A 88 -21.69 7.02 -10.56
CA GLU A 88 -21.16 5.66 -10.82
C GLU A 88 -19.74 5.69 -11.42
N PHE A 89 -19.44 6.74 -12.18
CA PHE A 89 -18.15 6.99 -12.80
C PHE A 89 -17.01 7.24 -11.78
N SER A 90 -17.25 8.05 -10.75
CA SER A 90 -16.26 8.32 -9.68
C SER A 90 -15.96 7.05 -8.87
N SER A 91 -16.99 6.24 -8.60
CA SER A 91 -16.83 4.96 -7.90
C SER A 91 -16.06 3.93 -8.73
N ALA A 92 -16.32 3.83 -10.03
CA ALA A 92 -15.58 2.94 -10.93
C ALA A 92 -14.12 3.36 -11.10
N LEU A 93 -13.86 4.67 -11.22
CA LEU A 93 -12.52 5.23 -11.35
C LEU A 93 -11.68 4.96 -10.09
N LEU A 94 -12.29 5.12 -8.91
CA LEU A 94 -11.65 4.85 -7.63
C LEU A 94 -11.26 3.36 -7.50
N HIS A 95 -12.18 2.45 -7.84
CA HIS A 95 -11.88 1.03 -7.84
C HIS A 95 -10.79 0.66 -8.86
N ALA A 96 -10.79 1.28 -10.04
CA ALA A 96 -9.74 1.08 -11.03
C ALA A 96 -8.36 1.53 -10.49
N CYS A 97 -8.27 2.69 -9.83
CA CYS A 97 -7.04 3.14 -9.17
C CYS A 97 -6.57 2.15 -8.11
N HIS A 98 -7.47 1.59 -7.31
CA HIS A 98 -7.14 0.60 -6.29
C HIS A 98 -6.62 -0.70 -6.89
N VAL A 99 -7.26 -1.19 -7.96
CA VAL A 99 -6.81 -2.37 -8.70
C VAL A 99 -5.43 -2.14 -9.32
N ILE A 100 -5.16 -0.96 -9.88
CA ILE A 100 -3.85 -0.61 -10.46
C ILE A 100 -2.75 -0.59 -9.38
N ILE A 101 -3.04 -0.02 -8.20
CA ILE A 101 -2.09 -0.01 -7.08
C ILE A 101 -1.81 -1.43 -6.59
N ILE A 102 -2.85 -2.25 -6.37
CA ILE A 102 -2.71 -3.65 -5.96
C ILE A 102 -1.92 -4.45 -7.00
N TYR A 103 -2.23 -4.27 -8.28
CA TYR A 103 -1.49 -4.92 -9.36
C TYR A 103 -0.03 -4.50 -9.39
N GLY A 104 0.27 -3.21 -9.20
CA GLY A 104 1.63 -2.71 -9.13
C GLY A 104 2.41 -3.29 -7.94
N VAL A 105 1.78 -3.41 -6.78
CA VAL A 105 2.37 -4.05 -5.59
C VAL A 105 2.62 -5.53 -5.86
N TYR A 106 1.67 -6.23 -6.46
CA TYR A 106 1.83 -7.64 -6.83
C TYR A 106 3.01 -7.85 -7.80
N ARG A 107 3.15 -6.97 -8.80
CA ARG A 107 4.29 -7.00 -9.73
C ARG A 107 5.63 -6.73 -9.02
N ASN A 108 5.65 -5.88 -8.00
CA ASN A 108 6.85 -5.63 -7.19
C ASN A 108 7.25 -6.84 -6.35
N MET A 109 6.27 -7.56 -5.80
CA MET A 109 6.52 -8.75 -4.97
C MET A 109 6.91 -9.99 -5.78
N SER A 110 6.49 -10.04 -7.05
CA SER A 110 6.79 -11.14 -7.97
C SER A 110 8.11 -10.98 -8.74
N SER A 111 8.78 -9.83 -8.65
CA SER A 111 10.05 -9.56 -9.34
C SER A 111 11.23 -9.64 -8.38
#